data_AF-A0A7S2UHD1-F1
#
_entry.id   AF-A0A7S2UHD1-F1
#
_cell.length_a   1.000
_cell.length_b   1.000
_cell.length_c   1.000
_cell.angle_alpha   90.00
_cell.angle_beta   90.00
_cell.angle_gamma   90.00
#
_symmetry.space_group_name_H-M   'P 1'
#
loop_
_entity.id
_entity.type
_entity.pdbx_description
1 polymer ?
#
loop_
_entity_poly.entity_id
_entity_poly.type
_entity_poly.pdbx_seq_one_letter_code
_entity_poly.pdbx_strand_id
1 'polypeptide(L)'
;NQNIASWNVSSIKSMVYMFSYAKAFNQDISSWDVSRVTSMHGVFMSASSFNQNIASWDVSSVTSMEKMFYEANAFNQNIASWDVSSVRRMDSMFFQANAFNQDVSS
;
A
#
# COMPACT_ATOMS: atom_id res chain seq x y z
N ASN A 1 6.96 14.54 -12.11
CA ASN A 1 7.16 13.70 -10.92
C ASN A 1 8.52 14.00 -10.32
N GLN A 2 8.56 14.46 -9.07
CA GLN A 2 9.81 14.59 -8.30
C GLN A 2 10.10 13.27 -7.59
N ASN A 3 11.38 12.95 -7.39
CA ASN A 3 11.80 11.80 -6.58
C ASN A 3 11.40 12.04 -5.11
N ILE A 4 10.64 11.11 -4.56
CA ILE A 4 10.14 11.15 -3.18
C ILE A 4 10.70 10.03 -2.30
N ALA A 5 11.63 9.21 -2.82
CA ALA A 5 12.21 8.08 -2.08
C ALA A 5 12.92 8.54 -0.78
N SER A 6 13.39 9.79 -0.73
CA SER A 6 14.10 10.38 0.41
C SER A 6 13.19 11.11 1.40
N TRP A 7 11.87 11.10 1.21
CA TRP A 7 10.96 11.75 2.15
C TRP A 7 10.98 11.03 3.50
N ASN A 8 11.13 11.79 4.58
CA ASN A 8 10.98 11.25 5.92
C ASN A 8 9.49 11.16 6.28
N VAL A 9 8.95 9.94 6.26
CA VAL A 9 7.56 9.64 6.60
C VAL A 9 7.39 8.95 7.96
N SER A 10 8.48 8.78 8.72
CA SER A 10 8.49 8.00 9.97
C SER A 10 7.56 8.55 11.06
N SER A 11 7.18 9.82 11.02
CA SER A 11 6.23 10.41 11.98
C SER A 11 4.77 10.34 11.53
N ILE A 12 4.48 9.88 10.31
CA ILE A 12 3.13 9.85 9.75
C ILE A 12 2.33 8.73 10.42
N LYS A 13 1.11 9.04 10.87
CA LYS A 13 0.16 8.07 11.42
C LYS A 13 -0.90 7.62 10.43
N SER A 14 -1.17 8.40 9.39
CA SER A 14 -2.26 8.17 8.45
C SER A 14 -1.78 8.49 7.03
N MET A 15 -1.91 7.52 6.14
CA MET A 15 -1.60 7.66 4.72
C MET A 15 -2.87 7.64 3.85
N VAL A 16 -4.03 7.90 4.46
CA VAL A 16 -5.34 7.80 3.81
C VAL A 16 -5.35 8.57 2.48
N TYR A 17 -5.64 7.85 1.39
CA TYR A 17 -5.72 8.35 0.02
C TYR A 17 -4.47 9.05 -0.55
N MET A 18 -3.28 8.86 0.04
CA MET A 18 -2.07 9.63 -0.32
C MET A 18 -1.72 9.63 -1.82
N PHE A 19 -1.90 8.50 -2.52
CA PHE A 19 -1.68 8.36 -3.96
C PHE A 19 -2.95 7.92 -4.71
N SER A 20 -4.12 8.18 -4.13
CA SER A 20 -5.40 7.85 -4.76
C SER A 20 -5.55 8.58 -6.10
N TYR A 21 -5.99 7.86 -7.12
CA TYR A 21 -6.13 8.29 -8.52
C TYR A 21 -4.83 8.76 -9.20
N ALA A 22 -3.67 8.56 -8.59
CA ALA A 22 -2.38 8.87 -9.19
C ALA A 22 -2.01 7.81 -10.25
N LYS A 23 -2.75 7.78 -11.37
CA LYS A 23 -2.69 6.71 -12.40
C LYS A 23 -1.27 6.36 -12.87
N ALA A 24 -0.40 7.36 -13.00
CA ALA A 24 0.98 7.21 -13.46
C ALA A 24 2.01 7.01 -12.32
N PHE A 25 1.58 6.94 -11.06
CA PHE A 25 2.48 6.77 -9.93
C PHE A 25 3.05 5.35 -9.90
N ASN A 26 4.37 5.25 -9.93
CA ASN A 26 5.11 4.00 -9.78
C ASN A 26 6.54 4.28 -9.28
N GLN A 27 6.71 5.30 -8.44
CA GLN A 27 8.03 5.68 -7.90
C GLN A 27 8.40 4.77 -6.74
N ASP A 28 9.68 4.41 -6.65
CA ASP A 28 10.21 3.61 -5.54
C ASP A 28 10.01 4.33 -4.20
N ILE A 29 9.34 3.63 -3.29
CA ILE A 29 9.03 4.02 -1.91
C ILE A 29 9.32 2.87 -0.94
N SER A 30 10.10 1.88 -1.38
CA SER A 30 10.46 0.69 -0.59
C SER A 30 11.24 1.04 0.69
N SER A 31 11.91 2.20 0.70
CA SER A 31 12.69 2.74 1.81
C SER A 31 11.88 3.49 2.87
N TRP A 32 10.58 3.69 2.65
CA TRP A 32 9.75 4.45 3.59
C TRP A 32 9.54 3.69 4.89
N ASP A 33 9.84 4.35 6.01
CA ASP A 33 9.49 3.86 7.34
C ASP A 33 8.00 4.14 7.63
N VAL A 34 7.18 3.10 7.51
CA VAL A 34 5.73 3.14 7.76
C VAL A 34 5.32 2.48 9.08
N SER A 35 6.28 2.15 9.94
CA SER A 35 6.06 1.40 11.20
C SER A 35 5.08 2.07 12.17
N ARG A 36 4.89 3.39 12.05
CA ARG A 36 3.99 4.20 12.90
C ARG A 36 2.65 4.52 12.23
N VAL A 37 2.43 4.06 11.00
CA VAL A 37 1.18 4.26 10.28
C VAL A 37 0.11 3.32 10.84
N THR A 38 -1.04 3.87 11.18
CA THR A 38 -2.19 3.12 11.70
C THR A 38 -3.31 2.97 10.67
N SER A 39 -3.31 3.76 9.60
CA SER A 39 -4.33 3.73 8.53
C SER A 39 -3.70 3.85 7.15
N MET A 40 -3.97 2.85 6.30
CA MET A 40 -3.59 2.77 4.89
C MET A 40 -4.82 2.69 3.97
N HIS A 41 -5.94 3.28 4.39
CA HIS A 41 -7.16 3.32 3.57
C HIS A 41 -6.88 3.99 2.22
N GLY A 42 -7.03 3.24 1.12
CA GLY A 42 -7.04 3.77 -0.23
C GLY A 42 -5.74 4.43 -0.68
N VAL A 43 -4.58 4.09 -0.07
CA VAL A 43 -3.28 4.71 -0.39
C VAL A 43 -3.02 4.68 -1.90
N PHE A 44 -3.25 3.55 -2.57
CA PHE A 44 -3.04 3.34 -4.01
C PHE A 44 -4.33 3.11 -4.78
N MET A 45 -5.47 3.56 -4.25
CA MET A 45 -6.77 3.43 -4.92
C MET A 45 -6.70 4.04 -6.33
N SER A 46 -7.03 3.26 -7.36
CA SER A 46 -6.98 3.64 -8.79
C SER A 46 -5.61 4.17 -9.26
N ALA A 47 -4.52 3.87 -8.55
CA ALA A 47 -3.15 4.11 -8.99
C ALA A 47 -2.72 3.00 -9.97
N SER A 48 -3.30 3.04 -11.17
CA SER A 48 -3.28 1.93 -12.14
C SER A 48 -1.90 1.38 -12.49
N SER A 49 -0.86 2.22 -12.47
CA SER A 49 0.51 1.82 -12.83
C SER A 49 1.38 1.41 -11.64
N PHE A 50 0.88 1.48 -10.40
CA PHE A 50 1.68 1.19 -9.22
C PHE A 50 1.98 -0.31 -9.10
N ASN A 51 3.26 -0.67 -9.03
CA ASN A 51 3.73 -2.05 -8.87
C ASN A 51 5.11 -2.11 -8.20
N GLN A 52 5.43 -1.16 -7.31
CA GLN A 52 6.71 -1.15 -6.60
C GLN A 52 6.72 -2.14 -5.45
N ASN A 53 7.89 -2.77 -5.23
CA ASN A 53 8.08 -3.72 -4.15
C ASN A 53 8.02 -2.99 -2.79
N ILE A 54 7.02 -3.34 -1.99
CA ILE A 54 6.76 -2.81 -0.64
C ILE A 54 6.71 -3.93 0.40
N ALA A 55 7.26 -5.10 0.09
CA ALA A 55 7.31 -6.24 1.01
C ALA A 55 8.11 -5.94 2.30
N SER A 56 9.01 -4.95 2.24
CA SER A 56 9.83 -4.49 3.37
C SER A 56 9.08 -3.59 4.36
N TRP A 57 7.87 -3.14 4.03
CA TRP A 57 7.11 -2.26 4.91
C TRP A 57 6.68 -2.98 6.19
N ASP A 58 6.99 -2.38 7.34
CA ASP A 58 6.42 -2.80 8.62
C ASP A 58 5.00 -2.24 8.77
N VAL A 59 4.01 -3.10 8.58
CA VAL A 59 2.58 -2.77 8.67
C VAL A 59 1.92 -3.30 9.96
N SER A 60 2.71 -3.76 10.93
CA SER A 60 2.22 -4.39 12.17
C SER A 60 1.35 -3.45 13.03
N SER A 61 1.50 -2.13 12.87
CA SER A 61 0.68 -1.10 13.54
C SER A 61 -0.61 -0.74 12.78
N VAL A 62 -0.81 -1.23 11.55
CA VAL A 62 -1.92 -0.82 10.68
C VAL A 62 -3.21 -1.49 11.13
N THR A 63 -4.28 -0.69 11.20
CA THR A 63 -5.62 -1.16 11.62
C THR A 63 -6.65 -1.14 10.48
N SER A 64 -6.41 -0.40 9.40
CA SER A 64 -7.27 -0.36 8.20
C SER A 64 -6.42 -0.34 6.93
N MET A 65 -6.76 -1.24 6.01
CA MET A 65 -6.23 -1.36 4.64
C MET A 65 -7.37 -1.33 3.61
N GLU A 66 -8.53 -0.77 3.98
CA GLU A 66 -9.69 -0.66 3.11
C GLU A 66 -9.30 -0.04 1.76
N LYS A 67 -9.66 -0.69 0.66
CA LYS A 67 -9.41 -0.21 -0.71
C LYS A 67 -7.94 0.14 -1.02
N MET A 68 -6.96 -0.34 -0.26
CA MET A 68 -5.54 0.06 -0.41
C MET A 68 -5.03 -0.10 -1.85
N PHE A 69 -5.42 -1.17 -2.55
CA PHE A 69 -5.10 -1.47 -3.95
C PHE A 69 -6.34 -1.58 -4.85
N TYR A 70 -7.46 -0.98 -4.44
CA TYR A 70 -8.70 -0.97 -5.24
C TYR A 70 -8.40 -0.37 -6.62
N GLU A 71 -8.68 -1.08 -7.72
CA GLU A 71 -8.33 -0.68 -9.10
C GLU A 71 -6.84 -0.37 -9.36
N ALA A 72 -5.92 -0.85 -8.51
CA ALA A 72 -4.47 -0.79 -8.76
C ALA A 72 -4.06 -1.89 -9.76
N ASN A 73 -4.49 -1.71 -11.01
CA ASN A 73 -4.47 -2.73 -12.06
C ASN A 73 -3.12 -3.46 -12.24
N ALA A 74 -1.99 -2.77 -12.10
CA ALA A 74 -0.66 -3.34 -12.30
C ALA A 74 -0.04 -4.00 -11.06
N PHE A 75 -0.64 -3.83 -9.87
CA PHE A 75 -0.04 -4.29 -8.62
C PHE A 75 -0.03 -5.82 -8.53
N ASN A 76 1.15 -6.42 -8.39
CA ASN A 76 1.33 -7.86 -8.26
C ASN A 76 2.57 -8.23 -7.41
N GLN A 77 2.88 -7.42 -6.40
CA GLN A 77 4.03 -7.67 -5.53
C GLN A 77 3.66 -8.62 -4.39
N ASN A 78 4.58 -9.52 -4.05
CA ASN A 78 4.41 -10.44 -2.93
C ASN A 78 4.46 -9.67 -1.61
N ILE A 79 3.39 -9.76 -0.83
CA ILE A 79 3.21 -9.12 0.47
C ILE A 79 2.82 -10.12 1.56
N ALA A 80 3.04 -11.42 1.32
CA ALA A 80 2.73 -12.49 2.28
C ALA A 80 3.53 -12.37 3.60
N SER A 81 4.63 -11.59 3.60
CA SER A 81 5.44 -11.32 4.80
C SER A 81 4.85 -10.25 5.72
N TRP A 82 3.78 -9.56 5.31
CA TRP A 82 3.17 -8.52 6.13
C TRP A 82 2.48 -9.10 7.36
N ASP A 83 2.85 -8.61 8.55
CA ASP A 83 2.09 -8.86 9.76
C ASP A 83 0.80 -8.03 9.74
N VAL A 84 -0.31 -8.69 9.39
CA VAL A 84 -1.64 -8.09 9.33
C VAL A 84 -2.51 -8.38 10.57
N SER A 85 -1.92 -8.90 11.66
CA SER A 85 -2.65 -9.29 12.88
C SER A 85 -3.39 -8.13 13.56
N SER A 86 -2.93 -6.89 13.37
CA SER A 86 -3.56 -5.66 13.88
C SER A 86 -4.67 -5.11 12.97
N VAL A 87 -4.80 -5.60 11.73
CA VAL A 87 -5.77 -5.08 10.77
C VAL A 87 -7.18 -5.51 11.18
N ARG A 88 -8.13 -4.58 11.07
CA ARG A 88 -9.56 -4.80 11.39
C ARG A 88 -10.47 -4.62 10.19
N ARG A 89 -10.01 -3.92 9.15
CA ARG A 89 -10.78 -3.64 7.93
C ARG A 89 -9.88 -3.80 6.70
N MET A 90 -10.29 -4.68 5.79
CA MET A 90 -9.62 -4.98 4.50
C MET A 90 -10.62 -4.91 3.32
N ASP A 91 -11.76 -4.26 3.54
CA ASP A 91 -12.85 -4.22 2.57
C ASP A 91 -12.37 -3.74 1.20
N SER A 92 -12.64 -4.56 0.18
CA SER A 92 -12.29 -4.30 -1.21
C SER A 92 -10.80 -3.97 -1.46
N MET A 93 -9.88 -4.43 -0.61
CA MET A 93 -8.44 -4.13 -0.70
C MET A 93 -7.87 -4.37 -2.10
N PHE A 94 -8.24 -5.47 -2.76
CA PHE A 94 -7.78 -5.85 -4.10
C PHE A 94 -8.90 -5.87 -5.16
N PHE A 95 -10.05 -5.26 -4.89
CA PHE A 95 -11.14 -5.28 -5.87
C PHE A 95 -10.70 -4.57 -7.16
N GLN A 96 -10.84 -5.24 -8.30
CA GLN A 96 -10.32 -4.80 -9.61
C GLN A 96 -8.79 -4.58 -9.69
N ALA A 97 -7.99 -5.13 -8.76
CA ALA A 97 -6.54 -5.22 -8.92
C ALA A 97 -6.18 -6.36 -9.89
N ASN A 98 -6.44 -6.16 -11.18
CA ASN A 98 -6.51 -7.25 -12.17
C ASN A 98 -5.24 -8.10 -12.33
N ALA A 99 -4.06 -7.54 -12.08
CA ALA A 99 -2.80 -8.30 -12.15
C ALA A 99 -2.47 -9.09 -10.87
N PHE A 100 -3.17 -8.84 -9.76
CA PHE A 100 -2.83 -9.40 -8.46
C PHE A 100 -3.15 -10.90 -8.42
N ASN A 101 -2.11 -11.71 -8.22
CA ASN A 101 -2.21 -13.17 -8.13
C ASN A 101 -1.22 -13.76 -7.12
N GLN A 102 -0.97 -13.03 -6.03
CA GLN A 102 -0.05 -13.44 -4.97
C GLN A 102 -0.80 -14.16 -3.86
N ASP A 103 -0.08 -15.00 -3.12
CA ASP A 103 -0.58 -15.61 -1.89
C ASP A 103 -0.79 -14.52 -0.83
N VAL A 104 -1.93 -14.58 -0.16
CA VAL A 104 -2.33 -13.70 0.96
C VAL A 104 -2.76 -14.50 2.18
N SER A 105 -2.52 -15.80 2.18
CA SER A 105 -2.71 -16.62 3.38
C SER A 105 -1.71 -16.18 4.44
N SER A 106 -2.25 -15.94 5.64
CA SER A 106 -1.51 -15.58 6.86
C SER A 106 -2.00 -16.45 8.01
#